data_AF-A0A2Z2P0A1-F1
#
_entry.id   AF-A0A2Z2P0A1-F1
#
_cell.length_a   1.000
_cell.length_b   1.000
_cell.length_c   1.000
_cell.angle_alpha   90.00
_cell.angle_beta   90.00
_cell.angle_gamma   90.00
#
_symmetry.space_group_name_H-M   'P 1'
#
loop_
_entity.id
_entity.type
_entity.pdbx_description
1 polymer ?
#
loop_
_entity_poly.entity_id
_entity_poly.type
_entity_poly.pdbx_seq_one_letter_code
_entity_poly.pdbx_strand_id
1 'polypeptide(L)'
;MKMHRYASLSVMVPLVVLLAVAACNRVIDPYQIFSAHREAVYSDKPALHPNIRLHKAYQVRLQAPDALILGSSKAIQGIPADHDYFAGKRVYNLAAPLASMKELTLLLRHAQAVHPITDVVLALDFLSFNTLARSDGPASGFMPERLLGNEDSQNIHWQDYQSALISADALSASLAVGRTRTAIRHALESGAATSYTEDAEGVLGPIPAIGTHQILTGLGARNDAEIRSRLSDGGHRSNTLKIEEFFTSAVYLPAPLRQFQFATAGEDSLYWYEQFVRELHEHDIRASLVISPSHARLNELIDVAGLWPQWEYWKRSLLAINLKLADEYGQTPYTLFDFSLPGSITTEPFPEAGDSDYRMRYYFESIHFNQHTGALMLDRLMSRTTTESESFGTPLTAQNLEASLREIREKQADFRDLHPDYRIELEAIVAER
;
A
#
# COMPACT_ATOMS: atom_id res chain seq x y z
N MET A 1 18.89 -55.62 22.55
CA MET A 1 18.30 -55.42 21.20
C MET A 1 16.93 -54.69 21.20
N LYS A 2 16.02 -54.92 22.16
CA LYS A 2 14.72 -54.19 22.25
C LYS A 2 14.86 -52.69 22.61
N MET A 3 15.79 -52.36 23.52
CA MET A 3 16.00 -50.98 23.99
C MET A 3 16.56 -50.03 22.91
N HIS A 4 17.50 -50.51 22.08
CA HIS A 4 18.01 -49.73 20.93
C HIS A 4 16.91 -49.47 19.88
N ARG A 5 16.03 -50.45 19.62
CA ARG A 5 14.89 -50.25 18.71
C ARG A 5 13.91 -49.21 19.24
N TYR A 6 13.61 -49.22 20.54
CA TYR A 6 12.74 -48.23 21.17
C TYR A 6 13.36 -46.82 21.13
N ALA A 7 14.65 -46.70 21.47
CA ALA A 7 15.36 -45.43 21.38
C ALA A 7 15.40 -44.87 19.95
N SER A 8 15.64 -45.73 18.95
CA SER A 8 15.58 -45.33 17.53
C SER A 8 14.18 -44.89 17.12
N LEU A 9 13.13 -45.63 17.51
CA LEU A 9 11.73 -45.28 17.18
C LEU A 9 11.29 -43.95 17.80
N SER A 10 11.66 -43.68 19.05
CA SER A 10 11.31 -42.44 19.75
C SER A 10 11.93 -41.19 19.11
N VAL A 11 13.03 -41.33 18.38
CA VAL A 11 13.67 -40.24 17.62
C VAL A 11 13.17 -40.19 16.18
N MET A 12 13.02 -41.34 15.52
CA MET A 12 12.63 -41.42 14.12
C MET A 12 11.20 -40.94 13.88
N VAL A 13 10.25 -41.25 14.77
CA VAL A 13 8.85 -40.87 14.57
C VAL A 13 8.67 -39.34 14.55
N PRO A 14 9.15 -38.57 15.55
CA PRO A 14 9.09 -37.10 15.49
C PRO A 14 9.79 -36.52 14.26
N LEU A 15 10.93 -37.10 13.85
CA LEU A 15 11.67 -36.64 12.69
C LEU A 15 10.90 -36.86 11.38
N VAL A 16 10.26 -38.01 11.21
CA VAL A 16 9.39 -38.29 10.05
C VAL A 16 8.19 -37.35 10.04
N VAL A 17 7.58 -37.08 11.19
CA VAL A 17 6.47 -36.11 11.30
C VAL A 17 6.95 -34.71 10.91
N LEU A 18 8.09 -34.24 11.43
CA LEU A 18 8.65 -32.93 11.07
C LEU A 18 8.98 -32.83 9.59
N LEU A 19 9.52 -33.89 8.97
CA LEU A 19 9.78 -33.95 7.54
C LEU A 19 8.48 -33.90 6.72
N ALA A 20 7.42 -34.59 7.16
CA ALA A 20 6.13 -34.54 6.50
C ALA A 20 5.49 -33.14 6.59
N VAL A 21 5.59 -32.49 7.75
CA VAL A 21 5.15 -31.09 7.94
C VAL A 21 5.95 -30.15 7.05
N ALA A 22 7.28 -30.27 7.04
CA ALA A 22 8.15 -29.49 6.17
C ALA A 22 7.80 -29.65 4.69
N ALA A 23 7.59 -30.89 4.24
CA ALA A 23 7.20 -31.18 2.86
C ALA A 23 5.83 -30.57 2.51
N CYS A 24 4.84 -30.73 3.39
CA CYS A 24 3.50 -30.14 3.21
C CYS A 24 3.59 -28.61 3.07
N ASN A 25 4.25 -27.94 4.03
CA ASN A 25 4.37 -26.50 4.04
C ASN A 25 5.20 -25.97 2.86
N ARG A 26 6.24 -26.69 2.44
CA ARG A 26 7.05 -26.35 1.28
C ARG A 26 6.30 -26.44 -0.05
N VAL A 27 5.38 -27.41 -0.16
CA VAL A 27 4.57 -27.64 -1.37
C VAL A 27 3.38 -26.68 -1.43
N ILE A 28 2.69 -26.46 -0.30
CA ILE A 28 1.56 -25.55 -0.24
C ILE A 28 2.01 -24.09 -0.28
N ASP A 29 3.16 -23.79 0.35
CA ASP A 29 3.79 -22.47 0.44
C ASP A 29 2.79 -21.41 0.92
N PRO A 30 2.21 -21.55 2.13
CA PRO A 30 1.08 -20.72 2.56
C PRO A 30 1.41 -19.22 2.68
N TYR A 31 2.70 -18.89 2.82
CA TYR A 31 3.21 -17.51 2.85
C TYR A 31 3.80 -17.04 1.51
N GLN A 32 3.84 -17.93 0.51
CA GLN A 32 4.38 -17.67 -0.82
C GLN A 32 5.79 -17.06 -0.75
N ILE A 33 6.70 -17.74 -0.06
CA ILE A 33 8.12 -17.34 0.10
C ILE A 33 9.09 -18.33 -0.56
N PHE A 34 8.61 -19.50 -1.02
CA PHE A 34 9.43 -20.52 -1.66
C PHE A 34 9.28 -20.57 -3.18
N SER A 35 8.24 -19.91 -3.70
CA SER A 35 7.89 -19.87 -5.12
C SER A 35 7.35 -18.50 -5.49
N ALA A 36 7.34 -18.19 -6.78
CA ALA A 36 6.74 -16.97 -7.30
C ALA A 36 6.13 -17.24 -8.67
N HIS A 37 4.95 -16.66 -8.88
CA HIS A 37 4.23 -16.63 -10.14
C HIS A 37 3.82 -15.18 -10.36
N ARG A 38 4.29 -14.58 -11.44
CA ARG A 38 4.15 -13.13 -11.70
C ARG A 38 2.68 -12.69 -11.77
N GLU A 39 1.84 -13.52 -12.36
CA GLU A 39 0.43 -13.23 -12.63
C GLU A 39 -0.52 -13.87 -11.60
N ALA A 40 0.00 -14.59 -10.60
CA ALA A 40 -0.87 -15.27 -9.64
C ALA A 40 -1.46 -14.30 -8.63
N VAL A 41 -2.77 -14.41 -8.41
CA VAL A 41 -3.54 -13.59 -7.45
C VAL A 41 -3.47 -14.13 -6.01
N TYR A 42 -3.06 -15.40 -5.84
CA TYR A 42 -2.98 -16.11 -4.55
C TYR A 42 -4.24 -16.00 -3.67
N SER A 43 -5.42 -15.94 -4.30
CA SER A 43 -6.71 -15.81 -3.63
C SER A 43 -7.05 -17.00 -2.71
N ASP A 44 -6.35 -18.11 -2.88
CA ASP A 44 -6.48 -19.32 -2.08
C ASP A 44 -5.61 -19.32 -0.80
N LYS A 45 -4.86 -18.25 -0.51
CA LYS A 45 -3.88 -18.19 0.60
C LYS A 45 -4.24 -17.15 1.67
N PRO A 46 -5.06 -17.50 2.69
CA PRO A 46 -5.51 -16.57 3.72
C PRO A 46 -4.39 -15.97 4.58
N ALA A 47 -3.28 -16.69 4.74
CA ALA A 47 -2.18 -16.27 5.60
C ALA A 47 -1.29 -15.18 4.98
N LEU A 48 -1.47 -14.84 3.70
CA LEU A 48 -0.67 -13.82 3.03
C LEU A 48 -0.95 -12.42 3.56
N HIS A 49 -2.22 -12.03 3.72
CA HIS A 49 -2.56 -10.66 4.12
C HIS A 49 -1.98 -10.27 5.49
N PRO A 50 -2.13 -11.10 6.54
CA PRO A 50 -1.47 -10.83 7.82
C PRO A 50 0.07 -10.85 7.75
N ASN A 51 0.65 -11.50 6.74
CA ASN A 51 2.09 -11.66 6.56
C ASN A 51 2.61 -10.93 5.31
N ILE A 52 1.95 -9.84 4.89
CA ILE A 52 2.22 -9.19 3.60
C ILE A 52 3.67 -8.71 3.47
N ARG A 53 4.27 -8.22 4.56
CA ARG A 53 5.67 -7.77 4.59
C ARG A 53 6.67 -8.92 4.46
N LEU A 54 6.37 -10.08 5.05
CA LEU A 54 7.14 -11.31 4.83
C LEU A 54 7.03 -11.72 3.36
N HIS A 55 5.80 -11.86 2.86
CA HIS A 55 5.53 -12.25 1.48
C HIS A 55 6.26 -11.35 0.47
N LYS A 56 6.04 -10.03 0.53
CA LYS A 56 6.58 -9.09 -0.45
C LYS A 56 8.11 -9.04 -0.44
N ALA A 57 8.76 -9.13 0.72
CA ALA A 57 10.22 -9.19 0.80
C ALA A 57 10.78 -10.40 0.03
N TYR A 58 10.21 -11.59 0.21
CA TYR A 58 10.68 -12.77 -0.53
C TYR A 58 10.26 -12.75 -2.00
N GLN A 59 9.10 -12.18 -2.35
CA GLN A 59 8.72 -12.03 -3.75
C GLN A 59 9.65 -11.11 -4.52
N VAL A 60 10.18 -10.04 -3.92
CA VAL A 60 11.22 -9.21 -4.55
C VAL A 60 12.45 -10.06 -4.89
N ARG A 61 12.91 -10.91 -3.96
CA ARG A 61 14.04 -11.85 -4.19
C ARG A 61 13.76 -12.84 -5.32
N LEU A 62 12.54 -13.38 -5.38
CA LEU A 62 12.18 -14.43 -6.33
C LEU A 62 11.83 -13.91 -7.73
N GLN A 63 11.21 -12.73 -7.81
CA GLN A 63 10.78 -12.13 -9.09
C GLN A 63 11.84 -11.20 -9.68
N ALA A 64 12.75 -10.68 -8.85
CA ALA A 64 13.83 -9.77 -9.24
C ALA A 64 13.32 -8.61 -10.13
N PRO A 65 12.37 -7.78 -9.64
CA PRO A 65 11.80 -6.71 -10.45
C PRO A 65 12.85 -5.67 -10.84
N ASP A 66 12.58 -4.93 -11.92
CA ASP A 66 13.36 -3.76 -12.34
C ASP A 66 12.57 -2.45 -12.21
N ALA A 67 11.26 -2.52 -11.97
CA ALA A 67 10.42 -1.37 -11.68
C ALA A 67 9.60 -1.58 -10.41
N LEU A 68 9.48 -0.53 -9.59
CA LEU A 68 8.77 -0.59 -8.32
C LEU A 68 7.66 0.45 -8.23
N ILE A 69 6.56 0.06 -7.59
CA ILE A 69 5.59 1.00 -7.00
C ILE A 69 5.77 0.92 -5.48
N LEU A 70 6.07 2.05 -4.84
CA LEU A 70 6.29 2.18 -3.40
C LEU A 70 5.32 3.20 -2.81
N GLY A 71 4.88 2.99 -1.57
CA GLY A 71 3.93 3.88 -0.89
C GLY A 71 3.09 3.15 0.16
N SER A 72 1.98 3.77 0.56
CA SER A 72 1.06 3.20 1.54
C SER A 72 -0.02 2.31 0.91
N SER A 73 -1.05 1.97 1.71
CA SER A 73 -2.30 1.36 1.24
C SER A 73 -2.98 2.07 0.06
N LYS A 74 -2.75 3.38 -0.14
CA LYS A 74 -3.27 4.10 -1.32
C LYS A 74 -2.60 3.60 -2.61
N ALA A 75 -1.27 3.52 -2.61
CA ALA A 75 -0.47 3.02 -3.74
C ALA A 75 -0.75 1.55 -4.06
N ILE A 76 -0.95 0.73 -3.01
CA ILE A 76 -1.35 -0.67 -3.11
C ILE A 76 -2.63 -0.82 -3.95
N GLN A 77 -3.64 0.02 -3.68
CA GLN A 77 -4.98 -0.12 -4.24
C GLN A 77 -5.17 0.62 -5.55
N GLY A 78 -4.59 1.82 -5.62
CA GLY A 78 -4.93 2.78 -6.64
C GLY A 78 -3.97 2.79 -7.82
N ILE A 79 -2.74 2.28 -7.72
CA ILE A 79 -1.78 2.34 -8.85
C ILE A 79 -1.82 1.02 -9.63
N PRO A 80 -2.28 1.03 -10.90
CA PRO A 80 -2.29 -0.16 -11.76
C PRO A 80 -0.87 -0.49 -12.25
N ALA A 81 -0.37 -1.69 -11.92
CA ALA A 81 0.96 -2.14 -12.36
C ALA A 81 1.02 -2.58 -13.82
N ASP A 82 -0.14 -2.83 -14.44
CA ASP A 82 -0.33 -3.22 -15.84
C ASP A 82 -0.50 -2.00 -16.79
N HIS A 83 -0.30 -0.79 -16.29
CA HIS A 83 -0.39 0.44 -17.07
C HIS A 83 0.76 0.61 -18.09
N ASP A 84 0.48 1.28 -19.20
CA ASP A 84 1.42 1.67 -20.26
C ASP A 84 2.69 2.39 -19.76
N TYR A 85 2.58 3.09 -18.63
CA TYR A 85 3.72 3.75 -17.95
C TYR A 85 4.86 2.76 -17.65
N PHE A 86 4.49 1.51 -17.42
CA PHE A 86 5.41 0.42 -17.12
C PHE A 86 5.66 -0.54 -18.29
N ALA A 87 5.26 -0.17 -19.52
CA ALA A 87 5.41 -1.02 -20.69
C ALA A 87 6.85 -1.57 -20.82
N GLY A 88 6.96 -2.89 -20.97
CA GLY A 88 8.23 -3.61 -21.10
C GLY A 88 9.01 -3.84 -19.80
N LYS A 89 8.50 -3.43 -18.63
CA LYS A 89 9.17 -3.58 -17.34
C LYS A 89 8.65 -4.77 -16.53
N ARG A 90 9.45 -5.23 -15.57
CA ARG A 90 9.07 -6.17 -14.50
C ARG A 90 8.70 -5.39 -13.27
N VAL A 91 7.45 -4.96 -13.24
CA VAL A 91 6.87 -4.15 -12.16
C VAL A 91 6.55 -5.03 -10.96
N TYR A 92 6.88 -4.51 -9.77
CA TYR A 92 6.35 -5.04 -8.52
C TYR A 92 5.84 -3.90 -7.63
N ASN A 93 4.57 -3.97 -7.26
CA ASN A 93 3.96 -3.11 -6.26
C ASN A 93 4.40 -3.54 -4.86
N LEU A 94 5.44 -2.87 -4.38
CA LEU A 94 6.09 -3.10 -3.09
C LEU A 94 5.51 -2.21 -1.97
N ALA A 95 4.45 -1.46 -2.24
CA ALA A 95 3.77 -0.65 -1.22
C ALA A 95 3.19 -1.52 -0.08
N ALA A 96 3.13 -0.99 1.14
CA ALA A 96 2.63 -1.70 2.33
C ALA A 96 1.60 -0.86 3.11
N PRO A 97 0.59 -1.47 3.77
CA PRO A 97 -0.37 -0.71 4.55
C PRO A 97 0.33 0.07 5.67
N LEU A 98 0.04 1.37 5.76
CA LEU A 98 0.67 2.29 6.72
C LEU A 98 2.22 2.25 6.69
N ALA A 99 2.83 1.96 5.53
CA ALA A 99 4.28 1.97 5.39
C ALA A 99 4.86 3.32 5.81
N SER A 100 5.83 3.29 6.72
CA SER A 100 6.61 4.47 7.10
C SER A 100 7.67 4.79 6.05
N MET A 101 8.18 6.03 6.04
CA MET A 101 9.29 6.36 5.13
C MET A 101 10.53 5.49 5.36
N LYS A 102 10.82 5.10 6.61
CA LYS A 102 11.87 4.12 6.90
C LYS A 102 11.65 2.80 6.19
N GLU A 103 10.45 2.24 6.32
CA GLU A 103 10.10 0.98 5.66
C GLU A 103 10.26 1.09 4.14
N LEU A 104 9.75 2.17 3.53
CA LEU A 104 9.86 2.39 2.09
C LEU A 104 11.32 2.50 1.61
N THR A 105 12.18 3.18 2.36
CA THR A 105 13.62 3.28 2.05
C THR A 105 14.33 1.93 2.17
N LEU A 106 14.06 1.16 3.22
CA LEU A 106 14.67 -0.16 3.37
C LEU A 106 14.15 -1.16 2.31
N LEU A 107 12.91 -1.01 1.85
CA LEU A 107 12.35 -1.81 0.76
C LEU A 107 13.00 -1.48 -0.59
N LEU A 108 13.28 -0.19 -0.87
CA LEU A 108 14.04 0.21 -2.06
C LEU A 108 15.45 -0.39 -2.04
N ARG A 109 16.19 -0.23 -0.93
CA ARG A 109 17.51 -0.84 -0.71
C ARG A 109 17.48 -2.35 -0.89
N HIS A 110 16.46 -3.00 -0.33
CA HIS A 110 16.29 -4.44 -0.47
C HIS A 110 16.17 -4.86 -1.93
N ALA A 111 15.31 -4.19 -2.68
CA ALA A 111 15.08 -4.50 -4.08
C ALA A 111 16.34 -4.23 -4.93
N GLN A 112 16.99 -3.09 -4.70
CA GLN A 112 18.24 -2.70 -5.36
C GLN A 112 19.38 -3.71 -5.12
N ALA A 113 19.48 -4.25 -3.90
CA ALA A 113 20.46 -5.29 -3.56
C ALA A 113 20.15 -6.66 -4.17
N VAL A 114 18.90 -6.93 -4.57
CA VAL A 114 18.51 -8.16 -5.27
C VAL A 114 18.79 -8.04 -6.76
N HIS A 115 18.33 -6.96 -7.38
CA HIS A 115 18.45 -6.69 -8.81
C HIS A 115 18.41 -5.18 -9.04
N PRO A 116 19.27 -4.61 -9.91
CA PRO A 116 19.25 -3.19 -10.20
C PRO A 116 17.85 -2.70 -10.61
N ILE A 117 17.34 -1.70 -9.90
CA ILE A 117 16.07 -1.04 -10.17
C ILE A 117 16.32 0.10 -11.14
N THR A 118 15.52 0.16 -12.20
CA THR A 118 15.64 1.22 -13.22
C THR A 118 14.55 2.27 -13.09
N ASP A 119 13.42 1.92 -12.47
CA ASP A 119 12.24 2.77 -12.41
C ASP A 119 11.49 2.67 -11.07
N VAL A 120 11.12 3.81 -10.51
CA VAL A 120 10.34 3.90 -9.26
C VAL A 120 9.19 4.88 -9.42
N VAL A 121 7.99 4.47 -9.03
CA VAL A 121 6.90 5.38 -8.69
C VAL A 121 6.75 5.37 -7.17
N LEU A 122 7.08 6.48 -6.52
CA LEU A 122 6.91 6.66 -5.08
C LEU A 122 5.67 7.50 -4.81
N ALA A 123 4.63 6.87 -4.29
CA ALA A 123 3.44 7.53 -3.77
C ALA A 123 3.68 7.98 -2.32
N LEU A 124 3.87 9.28 -2.17
CA LEU A 124 4.13 10.00 -0.93
C LEU A 124 2.81 10.33 -0.23
N ASP A 125 2.63 9.77 0.97
CA ASP A 125 1.48 10.01 1.82
C ASP A 125 1.92 10.68 3.13
N PHE A 126 1.19 11.71 3.56
CA PHE A 126 1.49 12.43 4.81
C PHE A 126 1.56 11.50 6.03
N LEU A 127 0.76 10.43 6.04
CA LEU A 127 0.78 9.39 7.07
C LEU A 127 2.16 8.71 7.22
N SER A 128 2.90 8.54 6.12
CA SER A 128 4.19 7.82 6.13
C SER A 128 5.28 8.60 6.86
N PHE A 129 4.98 9.85 7.21
CA PHE A 129 5.86 10.77 7.91
C PHE A 129 5.48 10.98 9.38
N ASN A 130 4.47 10.28 9.91
CA ASN A 130 4.21 10.31 11.35
C ASN A 130 5.01 9.23 12.07
N THR A 131 6.05 9.60 12.80
CA THR A 131 6.88 8.66 13.58
C THR A 131 6.16 8.10 14.82
N LEU A 132 4.99 8.67 15.17
CA LEU A 132 4.14 8.18 16.25
C LEU A 132 3.03 7.25 15.75
N ALA A 133 2.89 7.04 14.43
CA ALA A 133 1.90 6.14 13.88
C ALA A 133 2.12 4.70 14.37
N ARG A 134 1.03 3.96 14.48
CA ARG A 134 1.06 2.59 15.02
C ARG A 134 1.88 1.64 14.14
N SER A 135 2.59 0.71 14.78
CA SER A 135 3.39 -0.35 14.12
C SER A 135 2.77 -1.75 14.24
N ASP A 136 1.56 -1.85 14.80
CA ASP A 136 0.79 -3.08 14.96
C ASP A 136 -0.38 -3.16 13.95
N GLY A 137 -1.15 -4.26 14.01
CA GLY A 137 -2.30 -4.47 13.13
C GLY A 137 -1.89 -4.42 11.65
N PRO A 138 -2.49 -3.54 10.81
CA PRO A 138 -2.12 -3.42 9.39
C PRO A 138 -0.65 -3.02 9.14
N ALA A 139 0.00 -2.35 10.10
CA ALA A 139 1.40 -1.95 10.02
C ALA A 139 2.38 -3.03 10.53
N SER A 140 1.87 -4.14 11.07
CA SER A 140 2.71 -5.19 11.66
C SER A 140 3.52 -5.98 10.63
N GLY A 141 4.58 -6.63 11.11
CA GLY A 141 5.40 -7.57 10.35
C GLY A 141 6.62 -6.96 9.65
N PHE A 142 6.92 -5.67 9.87
CA PHE A 142 8.14 -5.04 9.38
C PHE A 142 9.34 -5.53 10.20
N MET A 143 10.34 -6.10 9.51
CA MET A 143 11.56 -6.64 10.10
C MET A 143 12.74 -6.27 9.20
N PRO A 144 13.52 -5.23 9.54
CA PRO A 144 14.69 -4.79 8.78
C PRO A 144 15.70 -5.91 8.49
N GLU A 145 15.87 -6.86 9.41
CA GLU A 145 16.83 -7.96 9.33
C GLU A 145 16.58 -8.89 8.14
N ARG A 146 15.34 -8.94 7.65
CA ARG A 146 14.94 -9.74 6.48
C ARG A 146 15.19 -9.01 5.17
N LEU A 147 15.42 -7.70 5.20
CA LEU A 147 15.63 -6.86 4.04
C LEU A 147 17.12 -6.77 3.75
N LEU A 148 17.51 -6.90 2.49
CA LEU A 148 18.91 -6.76 2.08
C LEU A 148 19.31 -5.28 1.99
N GLY A 149 20.62 -5.01 1.94
CA GLY A 149 21.13 -3.66 1.64
C GLY A 149 20.98 -2.65 2.79
N ASN A 150 20.90 -3.09 4.04
CA ASN A 150 20.88 -2.22 5.22
C ASN A 150 21.74 -2.79 6.36
N GLU A 151 21.97 -2.00 7.42
CA GLU A 151 22.88 -2.34 8.52
C GLU A 151 22.43 -3.59 9.31
N ASP A 152 21.12 -3.81 9.43
CA ASP A 152 20.55 -4.95 10.16
C ASP A 152 20.42 -6.22 9.28
N SER A 153 20.73 -6.11 7.98
CA SER A 153 20.48 -7.14 6.97
C SER A 153 21.16 -8.47 7.27
N GLN A 154 20.38 -9.54 7.27
CA GLN A 154 20.87 -10.92 7.19
C GLN A 154 20.71 -11.45 5.75
N ASN A 155 21.81 -11.88 5.13
CA ASN A 155 21.79 -12.48 3.78
C ASN A 155 20.73 -13.58 3.66
N ILE A 156 20.62 -14.41 4.70
CA ILE A 156 19.58 -15.43 4.84
C ILE A 156 18.98 -15.31 6.25
N HIS A 157 17.73 -14.86 6.33
CA HIS A 157 16.98 -14.82 7.59
C HIS A 157 16.37 -16.22 7.89
N TRP A 158 17.20 -17.12 8.43
CA TRP A 158 16.86 -18.55 8.58
C TRP A 158 15.61 -18.82 9.44
N GLN A 159 15.27 -17.89 10.34
CA GLN A 159 14.07 -17.97 11.18
C GLN A 159 12.78 -17.94 10.35
N ASP A 160 12.73 -17.18 9.26
CA ASP A 160 11.56 -17.18 8.37
C ASP A 160 11.37 -18.55 7.72
N TYR A 161 12.46 -19.15 7.22
CA TYR A 161 12.43 -20.46 6.59
C TYR A 161 12.08 -21.57 7.58
N GLN A 162 12.65 -21.56 8.79
CA GLN A 162 12.29 -22.50 9.85
C GLN A 162 10.80 -22.38 10.21
N SER A 163 10.34 -21.15 10.45
CA SER A 163 8.94 -20.89 10.81
C SER A 163 8.00 -21.31 9.70
N ALA A 164 8.33 -21.03 8.43
CA ALA A 164 7.52 -21.40 7.28
C ALA A 164 7.54 -22.91 6.97
N LEU A 165 8.57 -23.66 7.37
CA LEU A 165 8.67 -25.11 7.08
C LEU A 165 8.10 -25.96 8.21
N ILE A 166 8.51 -25.75 9.45
CA ILE A 166 8.30 -26.74 10.53
C ILE A 166 7.40 -26.26 11.68
N SER A 167 6.83 -25.05 11.60
CA SER A 167 5.93 -24.56 12.65
C SER A 167 4.50 -25.10 12.53
N ALA A 168 3.81 -25.13 13.68
CA ALA A 168 2.38 -25.42 13.73
C ALA A 168 1.54 -24.35 13.01
N ASP A 169 1.98 -23.09 13.06
CA ASP A 169 1.31 -21.98 12.36
C ASP A 169 1.36 -22.14 10.84
N ALA A 170 2.52 -22.53 10.30
CA ALA A 170 2.67 -22.84 8.88
C ALA A 170 1.80 -24.03 8.46
N LEU A 171 1.74 -25.09 9.29
CA LEU A 171 0.86 -26.22 9.01
C LEU A 171 -0.62 -25.81 9.04
N SER A 172 -1.03 -25.02 10.03
CA SER A 172 -2.39 -24.48 10.14
C SER A 172 -2.74 -23.63 8.90
N ALA A 173 -1.82 -22.76 8.48
CA ALA A 173 -1.97 -21.95 7.28
C ALA A 173 -2.07 -22.81 6.01
N SER A 174 -1.25 -23.86 5.87
CA SER A 174 -1.33 -24.80 4.75
C SER A 174 -2.66 -25.56 4.71
N LEU A 175 -3.17 -25.99 5.86
CA LEU A 175 -4.49 -26.62 5.95
C LEU A 175 -5.62 -25.65 5.60
N ALA A 176 -5.49 -24.37 5.97
CA ALA A 176 -6.44 -23.33 5.59
C ALA A 176 -6.50 -23.14 4.07
N VAL A 177 -5.36 -23.18 3.36
CA VAL A 177 -5.32 -23.17 1.88
C VAL A 177 -6.18 -24.30 1.30
N GLY A 178 -6.04 -25.53 1.81
CA GLY A 178 -6.84 -26.67 1.35
C GLY A 178 -8.36 -26.47 1.54
N ARG A 179 -8.76 -25.90 2.67
CA ARG A 179 -10.17 -25.55 2.95
C ARG A 179 -10.67 -24.47 2.00
N THR A 180 -9.89 -23.41 1.80
CA THR A 180 -10.23 -22.31 0.88
C THR A 180 -10.38 -22.80 -0.56
N ARG A 181 -9.46 -23.64 -1.05
CA ARG A 181 -9.57 -24.26 -2.39
C ARG A 181 -10.84 -25.09 -2.55
N THR A 182 -11.22 -25.83 -1.51
CA THR A 182 -12.45 -26.64 -1.51
C THR A 182 -13.69 -25.74 -1.54
N ALA A 183 -13.70 -24.67 -0.75
CA ALA A 183 -14.79 -23.70 -0.75
C ALA A 183 -14.94 -22.98 -2.10
N ILE A 184 -13.82 -22.55 -2.70
CA ILE A 184 -13.79 -21.94 -4.04
C ILE A 184 -14.36 -22.91 -5.07
N ARG A 185 -13.93 -24.17 -5.07
CA ARG A 185 -14.45 -25.20 -5.99
C ARG A 185 -15.96 -25.39 -5.84
N HIS A 186 -16.44 -25.53 -4.61
CA HIS A 186 -17.87 -25.69 -4.34
C HIS A 186 -18.69 -24.48 -4.80
N ALA A 187 -18.19 -23.25 -4.61
CA ALA A 187 -18.86 -22.04 -5.08
C ALA A 187 -18.92 -21.95 -6.61
N LEU A 188 -17.86 -22.38 -7.30
CA LEU A 188 -17.82 -22.46 -8.77
C LEU A 188 -18.81 -23.51 -9.29
N GLU A 189 -18.85 -24.69 -8.66
CA GLU A 189 -19.74 -25.80 -9.05
C GLU A 189 -21.23 -25.49 -8.79
N SER A 190 -21.53 -24.74 -7.73
CA SER A 190 -22.90 -24.39 -7.34
C SER A 190 -23.48 -23.17 -8.08
N GLY A 191 -22.70 -22.51 -8.95
CA GLY A 191 -23.11 -21.27 -9.61
C GLY A 191 -23.22 -20.06 -8.68
N ALA A 192 -22.89 -20.20 -7.39
CA ALA A 192 -22.86 -19.11 -6.43
C ALA A 192 -21.71 -18.11 -6.70
N ALA A 193 -20.78 -18.44 -7.60
CA ALA A 193 -19.57 -17.69 -7.89
C ALA A 193 -19.66 -16.72 -9.09
N THR A 194 -20.82 -16.50 -9.72
CA THR A 194 -20.91 -15.56 -10.85
C THR A 194 -21.37 -14.18 -10.39
N SER A 195 -20.44 -13.34 -9.94
CA SER A 195 -20.59 -11.90 -10.19
C SER A 195 -19.74 -11.57 -11.41
N TYR A 196 -20.40 -11.31 -12.55
CA TYR A 196 -19.75 -10.68 -13.69
C TYR A 196 -19.36 -9.25 -13.30
N THR A 197 -18.11 -8.87 -13.53
CA THR A 197 -17.68 -7.47 -13.53
C THR A 197 -17.36 -7.15 -14.98
N GLU A 198 -18.21 -6.38 -15.64
CA GLU A 198 -17.87 -5.73 -16.90
C GLU A 198 -16.91 -4.58 -16.58
N ASP A 199 -15.67 -4.65 -17.06
CA ASP A 199 -14.86 -3.49 -17.34
C ASP A 199 -15.22 -2.95 -18.75
N ALA A 200 -14.86 -1.70 -19.04
CA ALA A 200 -15.17 -1.04 -20.31
C ALA A 200 -14.53 -1.73 -21.54
N GLU A 201 -13.68 -2.75 -21.35
CA GLU A 201 -12.99 -3.50 -22.41
C GLU A 201 -13.32 -5.00 -22.46
N GLY A 202 -14.21 -5.49 -21.59
CA GLY A 202 -14.82 -6.82 -21.73
C GLY A 202 -13.87 -8.01 -21.54
N VAL A 203 -12.84 -7.88 -20.70
CA VAL A 203 -11.91 -8.98 -20.43
C VAL A 203 -11.76 -9.17 -18.94
N LEU A 204 -12.54 -10.09 -18.36
CA LEU A 204 -12.11 -10.97 -17.26
C LEU A 204 -13.14 -12.10 -17.05
N GLY A 205 -12.63 -13.34 -16.89
CA GLY A 205 -13.44 -14.55 -16.63
C GLY A 205 -13.99 -14.63 -15.20
N PRO A 206 -14.70 -15.71 -14.83
CA PRO A 206 -15.40 -15.81 -13.53
C PRO A 206 -14.43 -15.76 -12.34
N ILE A 207 -14.65 -14.83 -11.40
CA ILE A 207 -13.88 -14.68 -10.15
C ILE A 207 -14.79 -15.01 -8.95
N PRO A 208 -14.38 -15.89 -8.01
CA PRO A 208 -15.23 -16.29 -6.89
C PRO A 208 -15.57 -15.12 -5.95
N ALA A 209 -16.84 -15.01 -5.55
CA ALA A 209 -17.36 -14.04 -4.58
C ALA A 209 -16.94 -14.31 -3.11
N ILE A 210 -16.02 -15.24 -2.86
CA ILE A 210 -15.59 -15.59 -1.50
C ILE A 210 -14.51 -14.62 -1.04
N GLY A 211 -14.92 -13.50 -0.41
CA GLY A 211 -14.13 -12.75 0.59
C GLY A 211 -12.65 -12.53 0.24
N THR A 212 -12.37 -12.17 -1.00
CA THR A 212 -11.01 -12.05 -1.49
C THR A 212 -10.43 -10.71 -1.04
N HIS A 213 -9.57 -10.69 -0.02
CA HIS A 213 -8.68 -9.57 0.27
C HIS A 213 -7.65 -9.48 -0.85
N GLN A 214 -7.99 -8.83 -1.97
CA GLN A 214 -7.23 -8.87 -3.22
C GLN A 214 -6.17 -7.79 -3.25
N ILE A 215 -5.26 -7.78 -2.28
CA ILE A 215 -4.04 -7.00 -2.47
C ILE A 215 -2.83 -7.69 -1.90
N LEU A 216 -2.46 -8.77 -2.58
CA LEU A 216 -1.39 -9.66 -2.16
C LEU A 216 -0.40 -9.93 -3.28
N THR A 217 -0.54 -9.29 -4.43
CA THR A 217 0.40 -9.44 -5.54
C THR A 217 1.20 -8.17 -5.74
N GLY A 218 2.33 -8.32 -6.42
CA GLY A 218 3.06 -7.19 -7.00
C GLY A 218 2.29 -6.46 -8.10
N LEU A 219 1.02 -6.79 -8.38
CA LEU A 219 0.20 -6.10 -9.38
C LEU A 219 -0.65 -4.96 -8.78
N GLY A 220 -0.88 -4.97 -7.46
CA GLY A 220 -1.79 -4.02 -6.81
C GLY A 220 -3.27 -4.35 -7.05
N ALA A 221 -4.13 -3.32 -7.00
CA ALA A 221 -5.60 -3.33 -7.21
C ALA A 221 -6.46 -3.69 -5.98
N ARG A 222 -7.73 -3.28 -5.99
CA ARG A 222 -8.81 -3.89 -5.21
C ARG A 222 -9.85 -4.42 -6.19
N ASN A 223 -10.45 -5.55 -5.89
CA ASN A 223 -11.55 -6.08 -6.70
C ASN A 223 -12.89 -5.47 -6.29
N ASP A 224 -13.77 -5.27 -7.28
CA ASP A 224 -15.17 -4.88 -7.13
C ASP A 224 -15.95 -5.66 -6.06
N ALA A 225 -15.67 -6.95 -5.89
CA ALA A 225 -16.29 -7.76 -4.84
C ALA A 225 -15.83 -7.34 -3.43
N GLU A 226 -14.55 -6.98 -3.26
CA GLU A 226 -14.01 -6.46 -2.00
C GLU A 226 -14.61 -5.09 -1.68
N ILE A 227 -14.71 -4.21 -2.69
CA ILE A 227 -15.30 -2.88 -2.53
C ILE A 227 -16.76 -3.00 -2.08
N ARG A 228 -17.58 -3.82 -2.76
CA ARG A 228 -18.97 -4.08 -2.38
C ARG A 228 -19.12 -4.63 -0.96
N SER A 229 -18.22 -5.51 -0.53
CA SER A 229 -18.26 -6.05 0.84
C SER A 229 -18.07 -4.99 1.93
N ARG A 230 -17.42 -3.86 1.61
CA ARG A 230 -17.24 -2.74 2.56
C ARG A 230 -18.41 -1.76 2.51
N LEU A 231 -19.15 -1.74 1.41
CA LEU A 231 -20.36 -0.92 1.24
C LEU A 231 -21.61 -1.59 1.84
N SER A 232 -21.56 -2.89 2.16
CA SER A 232 -22.72 -3.62 2.71
C SER A 232 -23.17 -3.11 4.08
N ASP A 233 -22.36 -2.32 4.76
CA ASP A 233 -22.68 -1.70 6.04
C ASP A 233 -22.81 -0.18 5.91
N GLY A 234 -23.88 0.25 5.22
CA GLY A 234 -24.31 1.65 5.12
C GLY A 234 -23.78 2.45 3.94
N GLY A 235 -23.17 1.80 2.95
CA GLY A 235 -22.70 2.45 1.72
C GLY A 235 -21.40 3.25 1.88
N HIS A 236 -21.12 4.12 0.90
CA HIS A 236 -19.86 4.87 0.82
C HIS A 236 -19.65 5.83 1.99
N ARG A 237 -20.70 6.53 2.45
CA ARG A 237 -20.62 7.49 3.57
C ARG A 237 -20.26 6.80 4.89
N SER A 238 -20.91 5.67 5.21
CA SER A 238 -20.60 4.91 6.43
C SER A 238 -19.18 4.33 6.43
N ASN A 239 -18.72 3.82 5.29
CA ASN A 239 -17.34 3.33 5.15
C ASN A 239 -16.32 4.48 5.32
N THR A 240 -16.63 5.65 4.76
CA THR A 240 -15.83 6.88 4.89
C THR A 240 -15.69 7.34 6.34
N LEU A 241 -16.77 7.39 7.11
CA LEU A 241 -16.69 7.79 8.53
C LEU A 241 -15.80 6.83 9.35
N LYS A 242 -15.96 5.51 9.17
CA LYS A 242 -15.19 4.50 9.91
C LYS A 242 -13.69 4.60 9.64
N ILE A 243 -13.30 4.81 8.39
CA ILE A 243 -11.89 4.91 8.04
C ILE A 243 -11.30 6.26 8.45
N GLU A 244 -12.09 7.34 8.46
CA GLU A 244 -11.70 8.65 9.03
C GLU A 244 -11.48 8.58 10.54
N GLU A 245 -12.33 7.87 11.28
CA GLU A 245 -12.13 7.58 12.71
C GLU A 245 -10.84 6.79 12.94
N PHE A 246 -10.59 5.77 12.13
CA PHE A 246 -9.34 5.02 12.20
C PHE A 246 -8.15 5.94 11.91
N PHE A 247 -8.17 6.72 10.84
CA PHE A 247 -7.06 7.61 10.50
C PHE A 247 -6.80 8.66 11.58
N THR A 248 -7.85 9.22 12.17
CA THR A 248 -7.72 10.15 13.30
C THR A 248 -7.01 9.48 14.47
N SER A 249 -7.51 8.35 14.94
CA SER A 249 -7.07 7.71 16.19
C SER A 249 -5.80 6.85 16.10
N ALA A 250 -5.46 6.38 14.90
CA ALA A 250 -4.38 5.41 14.68
C ALA A 250 -3.23 5.95 13.84
N VAL A 251 -3.46 7.02 13.06
CA VAL A 251 -2.54 7.48 12.02
C VAL A 251 -2.12 8.92 12.22
N TYR A 252 -3.04 9.87 12.32
CA TYR A 252 -2.73 11.29 12.44
C TYR A 252 -2.57 11.76 13.88
N LEU A 253 -3.44 11.32 14.78
CA LEU A 253 -3.40 11.67 16.21
C LEU A 253 -3.38 10.38 17.07
N PRO A 254 -2.37 9.50 16.89
CA PRO A 254 -2.28 8.24 17.63
C PRO A 254 -2.17 8.45 19.14
N ALA A 255 -2.93 7.67 19.90
CA ALA A 255 -2.82 7.60 21.36
C ALA A 255 -1.45 7.02 21.80
N PRO A 256 -0.92 7.38 22.99
CA PRO A 256 -1.54 8.27 23.99
C PRO A 256 -1.25 9.76 23.74
N LEU A 257 -0.30 10.09 22.86
CA LEU A 257 0.18 11.46 22.68
C LEU A 257 -0.80 12.34 21.88
N ARG A 258 -1.63 11.72 21.01
CA ARG A 258 -2.58 12.41 20.12
C ARG A 258 -1.91 13.53 19.31
N GLN A 259 -0.77 13.20 18.73
CA GLN A 259 0.09 14.14 18.03
C GLN A 259 0.65 13.52 16.76
N PHE A 260 0.96 14.39 15.80
CA PHE A 260 1.76 14.08 14.63
C PHE A 260 3.18 14.60 14.85
N GLN A 261 4.18 13.76 14.60
CA GLN A 261 5.59 14.18 14.64
C GLN A 261 6.35 13.61 13.45
N PHE A 262 7.15 14.46 12.79
CA PHE A 262 8.09 14.03 11.76
C PHE A 262 9.29 13.28 12.33
N ALA A 263 9.63 13.57 13.59
CA ALA A 263 10.80 13.02 14.26
C ALA A 263 10.55 12.85 15.76
N THR A 264 11.18 11.82 16.32
CA THR A 264 11.30 11.51 17.75
C THR A 264 12.79 11.28 18.07
N ALA A 265 13.13 10.96 19.32
CA ALA A 265 14.53 10.76 19.72
C ALA A 265 15.26 9.62 18.98
N GLY A 266 14.53 8.64 18.43
CA GLY A 266 15.12 7.48 17.76
C GLY A 266 14.68 7.29 16.31
N GLU A 267 13.89 8.21 15.76
CA GLU A 267 13.29 8.05 14.43
C GLU A 267 13.02 9.41 13.78
N ASP A 268 13.38 9.59 12.51
CA ASP A 268 13.12 10.82 11.74
C ASP A 268 12.68 10.45 10.31
N SER A 269 11.41 10.70 10.02
CA SER A 269 10.82 10.36 8.74
C SER A 269 11.32 11.21 7.57
N LEU A 270 11.68 12.47 7.81
CA LEU A 270 12.25 13.34 6.77
C LEU A 270 13.69 12.91 6.46
N TYR A 271 14.44 12.46 7.47
CA TYR A 271 15.72 11.79 7.26
C TYR A 271 15.57 10.57 6.36
N TRP A 272 14.61 9.67 6.62
CA TRP A 272 14.43 8.49 5.76
C TRP A 272 13.98 8.82 4.34
N TYR A 273 13.21 9.88 4.15
CA TYR A 273 12.91 10.38 2.81
C TYR A 273 14.15 10.95 2.11
N GLU A 274 15.00 11.69 2.83
CA GLU A 274 16.31 12.11 2.29
C GLU A 274 17.16 10.90 1.90
N GLN A 275 17.21 9.86 2.73
CA GLN A 275 17.88 8.60 2.39
C GLN A 275 17.26 7.94 1.15
N PHE A 276 15.92 7.93 1.02
CA PHE A 276 15.26 7.39 -0.16
C PHE A 276 15.72 8.09 -1.44
N VAL A 277 15.67 9.43 -1.46
CA VAL A 277 16.04 10.21 -2.65
C VAL A 277 17.54 10.08 -2.94
N ARG A 278 18.38 9.94 -1.91
CA ARG A 278 19.80 9.63 -2.06
C ARG A 278 20.03 8.29 -2.75
N GLU A 279 19.32 7.22 -2.37
CA GLU A 279 19.40 5.92 -3.05
C GLU A 279 19.03 6.02 -4.54
N LEU A 280 18.05 6.87 -4.88
CA LEU A 280 17.67 7.09 -6.27
C LEU A 280 18.83 7.71 -7.07
N HIS A 281 19.47 8.74 -6.54
CA HIS A 281 20.61 9.41 -7.19
C HIS A 281 21.87 8.53 -7.23
N GLU A 282 22.21 7.84 -6.14
CA GLU A 282 23.40 6.97 -6.04
C GLU A 282 23.40 5.83 -7.06
N HIS A 283 22.20 5.40 -7.47
CA HIS A 283 21.99 4.28 -8.38
C HIS A 283 21.40 4.68 -9.75
N ASP A 284 21.36 5.99 -10.06
CA ASP A 284 20.81 6.53 -11.31
C ASP A 284 19.40 5.99 -11.64
N ILE A 285 18.57 5.83 -10.61
CA ILE A 285 17.21 5.28 -10.74
C ILE A 285 16.30 6.36 -11.30
N ARG A 286 15.53 6.06 -12.36
CA ARG A 286 14.48 6.97 -12.82
C ARG A 286 13.32 6.93 -11.85
N ALA A 287 12.87 8.09 -11.37
CA ALA A 287 11.77 8.13 -10.41
C ALA A 287 10.73 9.19 -10.74
N SER A 288 9.48 8.87 -10.40
CA SER A 288 8.39 9.83 -10.28
C SER A 288 7.94 9.88 -8.82
N LEU A 289 8.08 11.05 -8.20
CA LEU A 289 7.65 11.29 -6.83
C LEU A 289 6.25 11.92 -6.89
N VAL A 290 5.25 11.29 -6.28
CA VAL A 290 3.86 11.77 -6.37
C VAL A 290 3.27 11.90 -4.98
N ILE A 291 2.82 13.10 -4.61
CA ILE A 291 1.92 13.27 -3.46
C ILE A 291 0.59 12.69 -3.88
N SER A 292 0.16 11.62 -3.22
CA SER A 292 -0.98 10.82 -3.65
C SER A 292 -2.26 11.65 -3.81
N PRO A 293 -3.13 11.29 -4.77
CA PRO A 293 -4.48 11.84 -4.85
C PRO A 293 -5.19 11.72 -3.51
N SER A 294 -5.71 12.85 -3.05
CA SER A 294 -6.44 12.94 -1.78
C SER A 294 -7.80 13.54 -2.07
N HIS A 295 -8.86 12.85 -1.64
CA HIS A 295 -10.18 13.45 -1.65
C HIS A 295 -10.14 14.74 -0.81
N ALA A 296 -10.81 15.80 -1.24
CA ALA A 296 -10.83 17.08 -0.54
C ALA A 296 -11.37 16.95 0.90
N ARG A 297 -12.14 15.88 1.17
CA ARG A 297 -12.58 15.51 2.52
C ARG A 297 -11.44 15.02 3.43
N LEU A 298 -10.43 14.32 2.92
CA LEU A 298 -9.23 13.98 3.70
C LEU A 298 -8.41 15.22 4.04
N ASN A 299 -8.36 16.20 3.13
CA ASN A 299 -7.73 17.49 3.39
C ASN A 299 -8.47 18.25 4.50
N GLU A 300 -9.83 18.22 4.52
CA GLU A 300 -10.60 18.75 5.66
C GLU A 300 -10.26 18.03 6.96
N LEU A 301 -10.09 16.70 6.96
CA LEU A 301 -9.71 15.96 8.17
C LEU A 301 -8.34 16.43 8.70
N ILE A 302 -7.36 16.62 7.82
CA ILE A 302 -6.04 17.16 8.18
C ILE A 302 -6.16 18.56 8.79
N ASP A 303 -7.02 19.41 8.23
CA ASP A 303 -7.27 20.76 8.74
C ASP A 303 -7.95 20.76 10.12
N VAL A 304 -9.03 19.98 10.29
CA VAL A 304 -9.74 19.82 11.58
C VAL A 304 -8.82 19.25 12.65
N ALA A 305 -7.94 18.32 12.29
CA ALA A 305 -6.93 17.76 13.20
C ALA A 305 -5.84 18.76 13.60
N GLY A 306 -5.86 20.00 13.07
CA GLY A 306 -4.86 21.03 13.34
C GLY A 306 -3.52 20.76 12.67
N LEU A 307 -3.48 19.90 11.66
CA LEU A 307 -2.26 19.43 11.01
C LEU A 307 -1.94 20.16 9.71
N TRP A 308 -2.77 21.11 9.28
CA TRP A 308 -2.57 21.87 8.04
C TRP A 308 -1.17 22.54 7.95
N PRO A 309 -0.65 23.21 9.01
CA PRO A 309 0.69 23.79 8.96
C PRO A 309 1.79 22.73 8.76
N GLN A 310 1.69 21.58 9.44
CA GLN A 310 2.62 20.46 9.24
C GLN A 310 2.51 19.88 7.83
N TRP A 311 1.31 19.80 7.26
CA TRP A 311 1.08 19.28 5.92
C TRP A 311 1.70 20.17 4.83
N GLU A 312 1.56 21.49 4.95
CA GLU A 312 2.27 22.41 4.03
C GLU A 312 3.79 22.39 4.25
N TYR A 313 4.24 22.32 5.51
CA TYR A 313 5.66 22.16 5.83
C TYR A 313 6.24 20.88 5.20
N TRP A 314 5.51 19.77 5.28
CA TRP A 314 5.89 18.51 4.65
C TRP A 314 6.12 18.68 3.15
N LYS A 315 5.20 19.31 2.42
CA LYS A 315 5.37 19.56 0.98
C LYS A 315 6.59 20.42 0.66
N ARG A 316 6.84 21.46 1.46
CA ARG A 316 8.06 22.29 1.35
C ARG A 316 9.32 21.44 1.57
N SER A 317 9.33 20.60 2.59
CA SER A 317 10.45 19.70 2.90
C SER A 317 10.69 18.67 1.80
N LEU A 318 9.64 18.07 1.22
CA LEU A 318 9.75 17.12 0.11
C LEU A 318 10.47 17.74 -1.09
N LEU A 319 10.07 18.95 -1.48
CA LEU A 319 10.69 19.67 -2.59
C LEU A 319 12.11 20.11 -2.24
N ALA A 320 12.32 20.66 -1.04
CA ALA A 320 13.63 21.15 -0.60
C ALA A 320 14.69 20.03 -0.58
N ILE A 321 14.35 18.85 -0.05
CA ILE A 321 15.23 17.68 -0.03
C ILE A 321 15.57 17.22 -1.46
N ASN A 322 14.56 17.15 -2.34
CA ASN A 322 14.75 16.76 -3.73
C ASN A 322 15.68 17.73 -4.48
N LEU A 323 15.51 19.05 -4.30
CA LEU A 323 16.39 20.06 -4.91
C LEU A 323 17.81 20.01 -4.33
N LYS A 324 17.94 19.86 -3.00
CA LYS A 324 19.23 19.75 -2.30
C LYS A 324 20.05 18.56 -2.82
N LEU A 325 19.45 17.38 -2.91
CA LEU A 325 20.17 16.18 -3.33
C LEU A 325 20.51 16.20 -4.82
N ALA A 326 19.66 16.78 -5.66
CA ALA A 326 19.98 16.98 -7.07
C ALA A 326 21.24 17.83 -7.25
N ASP A 327 21.37 18.93 -6.49
CA ASP A 327 22.57 19.78 -6.47
C ASP A 327 23.80 19.02 -5.95
N GLU A 328 23.66 18.28 -4.84
CA GLU A 328 24.73 17.49 -4.25
C GLU A 328 25.31 16.44 -5.21
N TYR A 329 24.45 15.78 -6.00
CA TYR A 329 24.84 14.78 -6.98
C TYR A 329 25.18 15.35 -8.36
N GLY A 330 24.97 16.65 -8.60
CA GLY A 330 25.12 17.26 -9.92
C GLY A 330 24.15 16.68 -10.96
N GLN A 331 22.97 16.26 -10.53
CA GLN A 331 21.93 15.64 -11.36
C GLN A 331 20.68 16.53 -11.46
N THR A 332 19.73 16.15 -12.32
CA THR A 332 18.44 16.85 -12.41
C THR A 332 17.54 16.43 -11.26
N PRO A 333 16.83 17.35 -10.58
CA PRO A 333 15.87 16.97 -9.55
C PRO A 333 14.73 16.13 -10.13
N TYR A 334 14.27 15.15 -9.36
CA TYR A 334 13.12 14.35 -9.76
C TYR A 334 11.87 15.22 -9.85
N THR A 335 10.96 14.93 -10.76
CA THR A 335 9.69 15.65 -10.78
C THR A 335 8.82 15.21 -9.60
N LEU A 336 8.45 16.18 -8.76
CA LEU A 336 7.50 15.99 -7.66
C LEU A 336 6.12 16.49 -8.09
N PHE A 337 5.18 15.58 -8.31
CA PHE A 337 3.80 15.94 -8.64
C PHE A 337 2.92 15.98 -7.39
N ASP A 338 2.01 16.96 -7.36
CA ASP A 338 0.99 17.09 -6.33
C ASP A 338 -0.41 16.84 -6.88
N PHE A 339 -1.03 15.74 -6.45
CA PHE A 339 -2.39 15.34 -6.85
C PHE A 339 -3.44 15.66 -5.77
N SER A 340 -3.11 16.47 -4.77
CA SER A 340 -4.02 16.79 -3.64
C SER A 340 -4.85 18.07 -3.81
N LEU A 341 -4.73 18.76 -4.95
CA LEU A 341 -5.52 19.96 -5.27
C LEU A 341 -7.02 19.60 -5.41
N PRO A 342 -7.94 20.28 -4.69
CA PRO A 342 -9.37 20.08 -4.90
C PRO A 342 -9.81 20.50 -6.32
N GLY A 343 -10.49 19.60 -7.02
CA GLY A 343 -11.00 19.75 -8.38
C GLY A 343 -11.94 18.59 -8.74
N SER A 344 -12.35 18.49 -10.00
CA SER A 344 -13.41 17.57 -10.47
C SER A 344 -13.22 16.09 -10.07
N ILE A 345 -11.97 15.63 -9.98
CA ILE A 345 -11.63 14.27 -9.56
C ILE A 345 -11.63 14.14 -8.03
N THR A 346 -11.00 15.09 -7.33
CA THR A 346 -10.74 15.03 -5.87
C THR A 346 -11.91 15.54 -5.02
N THR A 347 -12.95 16.11 -5.62
CA THR A 347 -14.17 16.58 -4.94
C THR A 347 -15.41 15.79 -5.36
N GLU A 348 -15.24 14.52 -5.74
CA GLU A 348 -16.38 13.66 -6.09
C GLU A 348 -17.41 13.62 -4.94
N PRO A 349 -18.70 13.88 -5.18
CA PRO A 349 -19.69 13.84 -4.12
C PRO A 349 -19.86 12.41 -3.58
N PHE A 350 -20.01 12.27 -2.26
CA PHE A 350 -20.40 11.00 -1.66
C PHE A 350 -21.89 10.73 -1.92
N PRO A 351 -22.27 9.48 -2.23
CA PRO A 351 -23.67 9.05 -2.25
C PRO A 351 -24.38 9.27 -0.91
N GLU A 352 -25.72 9.27 -0.95
CA GLU A 352 -26.54 9.32 0.26
C GLU A 352 -26.23 8.16 1.20
N ALA A 353 -26.45 8.37 2.50
CA ALA A 353 -26.22 7.34 3.51
C ALA A 353 -27.11 6.10 3.23
N GLY A 354 -26.53 4.91 3.26
CA GLY A 354 -27.24 3.67 2.96
C GLY A 354 -27.24 3.26 1.49
N ASP A 355 -26.77 4.11 0.57
CA ASP A 355 -26.60 3.71 -0.84
C ASP A 355 -25.33 2.85 -1.00
N SER A 356 -25.55 1.55 -1.11
CA SER A 356 -24.50 0.55 -1.35
C SER A 356 -24.38 0.12 -2.81
N ASP A 357 -25.29 0.58 -3.67
CA ASP A 357 -25.34 0.22 -5.09
C ASP A 357 -24.57 1.23 -5.95
N TYR A 358 -24.60 2.51 -5.57
CA TYR A 358 -23.81 3.53 -6.25
C TYR A 358 -22.32 3.23 -6.12
N ARG A 359 -21.60 3.34 -7.23
CA ARG A 359 -20.14 3.21 -7.27
C ARG A 359 -19.52 4.57 -7.56
N MET A 360 -18.77 5.09 -6.61
CA MET A 360 -17.92 6.25 -6.84
C MET A 360 -16.90 5.96 -7.96
N ARG A 361 -16.69 6.95 -8.82
CA ARG A 361 -15.90 6.89 -10.03
C ARG A 361 -14.40 6.97 -9.77
N TYR A 362 -13.97 7.74 -8.78
CA TYR A 362 -12.55 8.03 -8.56
C TYR A 362 -11.98 7.46 -7.25
N TYR A 363 -12.85 7.26 -6.26
CA TYR A 363 -12.45 6.85 -4.91
C TYR A 363 -13.26 5.65 -4.44
N PHE A 364 -12.69 4.85 -3.54
CA PHE A 364 -13.45 3.83 -2.79
C PHE A 364 -14.13 4.45 -1.56
N GLU A 365 -13.46 5.41 -0.94
CA GLU A 365 -13.90 6.27 0.18
C GLU A 365 -12.95 7.48 0.26
N SER A 366 -13.08 8.37 1.26
CA SER A 366 -12.33 9.64 1.31
C SER A 366 -10.79 9.52 1.31
N ILE A 367 -10.23 8.34 1.53
CA ILE A 367 -8.80 8.09 1.66
C ILE A 367 -8.24 7.33 0.46
N HIS A 368 -8.84 6.23 0.02
CA HIS A 368 -8.30 5.36 -1.02
C HIS A 368 -8.87 5.73 -2.39
N PHE A 369 -8.01 6.26 -3.27
CA PHE A 369 -8.33 6.39 -4.69
C PHE A 369 -8.31 5.01 -5.39
N ASN A 370 -9.11 4.86 -6.44
CA ASN A 370 -9.21 3.63 -7.20
C ASN A 370 -8.21 3.56 -8.37
N GLN A 371 -8.19 2.44 -9.09
CA GLN A 371 -7.26 2.26 -10.20
C GLN A 371 -7.51 3.19 -11.38
N HIS A 372 -8.75 3.65 -11.59
CA HIS A 372 -9.04 4.64 -12.62
C HIS A 372 -8.32 5.96 -12.32
N THR A 373 -8.39 6.44 -11.08
CA THR A 373 -7.67 7.65 -10.65
C THR A 373 -6.15 7.46 -10.72
N GLY A 374 -5.63 6.28 -10.39
CA GLY A 374 -4.20 6.00 -10.55
C GLY A 374 -3.76 5.91 -12.01
N ALA A 375 -4.61 5.41 -12.92
CA ALA A 375 -4.33 5.45 -14.35
C ALA A 375 -4.24 6.90 -14.85
N LEU A 376 -5.20 7.77 -14.47
CA LEU A 376 -5.15 9.21 -14.79
C LEU A 376 -3.87 9.88 -14.24
N MET A 377 -3.44 9.47 -13.05
CA MET A 377 -2.19 9.93 -12.44
C MET A 377 -0.98 9.48 -13.27
N LEU A 378 -0.91 8.21 -13.68
CA LEU A 378 0.20 7.68 -14.50
C LEU A 378 0.21 8.30 -15.90
N ASP A 379 -0.95 8.50 -16.53
CA ASP A 379 -1.08 9.22 -17.81
C ASP A 379 -0.53 10.64 -17.70
N ARG A 380 -0.84 11.36 -16.60
CA ARG A 380 -0.27 12.67 -16.33
C ARG A 380 1.26 12.63 -16.27
N LEU A 381 1.85 11.61 -15.64
CA LEU A 381 3.31 11.43 -15.61
C LEU A 381 3.90 11.17 -17.02
N MET A 382 3.12 10.57 -17.93
CA MET A 382 3.49 10.40 -19.33
C MET A 382 3.22 11.63 -20.20
N SER A 383 2.79 12.76 -19.59
CA SER A 383 2.29 13.95 -20.32
C SER A 383 1.13 13.65 -21.26
N ARG A 384 0.34 12.60 -20.96
CA ARG A 384 -0.92 12.27 -21.62
C ARG A 384 -2.05 12.80 -20.74
N THR A 385 -2.83 13.75 -21.23
CA THR A 385 -3.98 14.28 -20.48
C THR A 385 -5.23 14.27 -21.35
N THR A 386 -6.37 14.00 -20.72
CA THR A 386 -7.68 14.23 -21.30
C THR A 386 -8.21 15.60 -20.83
N THR A 387 -9.31 16.07 -21.40
CA THR A 387 -9.99 17.28 -20.91
C THR A 387 -10.40 17.17 -19.44
N GLU A 388 -10.65 15.95 -18.96
CA GLU A 388 -11.05 15.68 -17.58
C GLU A 388 -9.87 15.71 -16.59
N SER A 389 -8.68 15.33 -17.03
CA SER A 389 -7.46 15.26 -16.20
C SER A 389 -6.47 16.39 -16.44
N GLU A 390 -6.81 17.41 -17.25
CA GLU A 390 -5.90 18.49 -17.64
C GLU A 390 -5.33 19.26 -16.43
N SER A 391 -6.18 19.51 -15.42
CA SER A 391 -5.80 20.17 -14.16
C SER A 391 -5.40 19.18 -13.05
N PHE A 392 -5.38 17.88 -13.33
CA PHE A 392 -5.10 16.85 -12.33
C PHE A 392 -3.59 16.59 -12.25
N GLY A 393 -2.99 16.96 -11.12
CA GLY A 393 -1.56 16.80 -10.88
C GLY A 393 -0.75 18.01 -11.32
N THR A 394 -0.19 18.72 -10.34
CA THR A 394 0.66 19.89 -10.55
C THR A 394 2.12 19.53 -10.26
N PRO A 395 3.06 19.67 -11.21
CA PRO A 395 4.48 19.53 -10.91
C PRO A 395 4.93 20.70 -10.03
N LEU A 396 5.54 20.40 -8.89
CA LEU A 396 6.02 21.39 -7.93
C LEU A 396 7.43 21.86 -8.26
N THR A 397 7.64 23.16 -8.18
CA THR A 397 8.93 23.85 -8.39
C THR A 397 9.14 24.89 -7.29
N ALA A 398 10.38 25.35 -7.11
CA ALA A 398 10.68 26.41 -6.15
C ALA A 398 9.91 27.71 -6.46
N GLN A 399 9.52 27.94 -7.72
CA GLN A 399 8.81 29.13 -8.17
C GLN A 399 7.30 29.03 -7.94
N ASN A 400 6.70 27.85 -8.08
CA ASN A 400 5.24 27.71 -8.00
C ASN A 400 4.72 27.20 -6.64
N LEU A 401 5.57 26.61 -5.79
CA LEU A 401 5.13 25.91 -4.58
C LEU A 401 4.19 26.75 -3.71
N GLU A 402 4.58 27.97 -3.35
CA GLU A 402 3.75 28.84 -2.50
C GLU A 402 2.44 29.28 -3.18
N ALA A 403 2.44 29.41 -4.51
CA ALA A 403 1.22 29.69 -5.25
C ALA A 403 0.28 28.48 -5.25
N SER A 404 0.81 27.27 -5.48
CA SER A 404 0.05 26.03 -5.39
C SER A 404 -0.53 25.79 -3.99
N LEU A 405 0.22 26.08 -2.91
CA LEU A 405 -0.29 25.98 -1.55
C LEU A 405 -1.42 26.99 -1.26
N ARG A 406 -1.35 28.21 -1.81
CA ARG A 406 -2.46 29.18 -1.73
C ARG A 406 -3.69 28.68 -2.49
N GLU A 407 -3.51 28.20 -3.71
CA GLU A 407 -4.59 27.68 -4.53
C GLU A 407 -5.30 26.49 -3.85
N ILE A 408 -4.54 25.58 -3.25
CA ILE A 408 -5.11 24.48 -2.46
C ILE A 408 -5.98 25.02 -1.32
N ARG A 409 -5.52 26.01 -0.55
CA ARG A 409 -6.32 26.61 0.53
C ARG A 409 -7.60 27.25 0.04
N GLU A 410 -7.53 27.99 -1.07
CA GLU A 410 -8.70 28.64 -1.68
C GLU A 410 -9.71 27.60 -2.15
N LYS A 411 -9.27 26.60 -2.92
CA LYS A 411 -10.12 25.50 -3.40
C LYS A 411 -10.68 24.64 -2.28
N GLN A 412 -9.93 24.49 -1.20
CA GLN A 412 -10.38 23.77 -0.01
C GLN A 412 -11.47 24.55 0.74
N ALA A 413 -11.36 25.87 0.81
CA ALA A 413 -12.41 26.74 1.36
C ALA A 413 -13.70 26.67 0.51
N ASP A 414 -13.57 26.73 -0.82
CA ASP A 414 -14.72 26.56 -1.74
C ASP A 414 -15.42 25.20 -1.51
N PHE A 415 -14.64 24.11 -1.38
CA PHE A 415 -15.17 22.78 -1.10
C PHE A 415 -15.92 22.72 0.25
N ARG A 416 -15.37 23.37 1.29
CA ARG A 416 -16.00 23.45 2.62
C ARG A 416 -17.32 24.23 2.58
N ASP A 417 -17.37 25.34 1.85
CA ASP A 417 -18.58 26.16 1.72
C ASP A 417 -19.70 25.40 0.98
N LEU A 418 -19.33 24.53 0.03
CA LEU A 418 -20.27 23.65 -0.67
C LEU A 418 -20.73 22.44 0.16
N HIS A 419 -19.89 21.95 1.07
CA HIS A 419 -20.14 20.76 1.88
C HIS A 419 -19.92 21.01 3.40
N PRO A 420 -20.68 21.93 4.02
CA PRO A 420 -20.50 22.28 5.43
C PRO A 420 -20.80 21.11 6.37
N ASP A 421 -21.65 20.16 5.96
CA ASP A 421 -21.96 18.95 6.72
C ASP A 421 -20.74 18.05 6.89
N TYR A 422 -19.88 17.95 5.87
CA TYR A 422 -18.65 17.16 5.95
C TYR A 422 -17.70 17.71 7.01
N ARG A 423 -17.60 19.04 7.12
CA ARG A 423 -16.78 19.68 8.15
C ARG A 423 -17.27 19.33 9.56
N ILE A 424 -18.58 19.42 9.78
CA ILE A 424 -19.21 19.13 11.09
C ILE A 424 -18.96 17.68 11.53
N GLU A 425 -19.10 16.72 10.60
CA GLU A 425 -18.81 15.32 10.88
C GLU A 425 -17.35 15.08 11.29
N LEU A 426 -16.42 15.70 10.57
CA LEU A 426 -14.98 15.57 10.86
C LEU A 426 -14.61 16.23 12.19
N GLU A 427 -15.21 17.38 12.53
CA GLU A 427 -15.06 18.03 13.83
C GLU A 427 -15.53 17.12 14.98
N ALA A 428 -16.65 16.41 14.79
CA ALA A 428 -17.11 15.42 15.76
C ALA A 428 -16.12 14.26 15.91
N ILE A 429 -15.64 13.68 14.79
CA ILE A 429 -14.65 12.60 14.80
C ILE A 429 -13.38 12.98 15.58
N VAL A 430 -12.88 14.19 15.37
CA VAL A 430 -11.65 14.66 16.05
C VAL A 430 -11.93 15.00 17.52
N ALA A 431 -13.06 15.63 17.85
CA ALA A 431 -13.39 16.02 19.22
C ALA A 431 -13.68 14.83 20.16
N GLU A 432 -14.23 13.74 19.64
CA GLU A 432 -14.52 12.51 20.40
C GLU A 432 -13.29 11.63 20.66
N ARG A 433 -12.13 12.00 20.13
CA ARG A 433 -10.93 11.17 20.11
C ARG A 433 -9.75 11.82 20.78
#